data_AF-A0A2H1FL62-F1
#
_entry.id   AF-A0A2H1FL62-F1
#
_cell.length_a   1.000
_cell.length_b   1.000
_cell.length_c   1.000
_cell.angle_alpha   90.00
_cell.angle_beta   90.00
_cell.angle_gamma   90.00
#
_symmetry.space_group_name_H-M   'P 1'
#
loop_
_entity.id
_entity.type
_entity.pdbx_description
1 polymer ?
#
loop_
_entity_poly.entity_id
_entity_poly.type
_entity_poly.pdbx_seq_one_letter_code
_entity_poly.pdbx_strand_id
1 'polypeptide(L)'
;MSANPERQSFNFANQDWDGYVKYRPAYPQEVYSTIFSYHDSHNGGYEAGVDIGAGVGIVGAELTKKFAHVTITDPAKAYVEAAEKFFAQYPKDKVAFLQGKAEDIIVDKLPKAECLHWADVDVATPRIADILKSGGTFAGWLYGVLPLLDERDPVLAEAREVFYDIYEKMIEEYGSKIEKQDEDSGGAAMNARLDNMPFDALTWTDVRRIHTNNGAPMASSNWPTRKSKVSEGESVEIFEDEHLISHDADYNYLEG
;
A
#
# COMPACT_ATOMS: atom_id res chain seq x y z
N MET A 1 5.27 -8.41 -21.79
CA MET A 1 3.87 -8.85 -21.71
C MET A 1 3.04 -7.58 -21.60
N SER A 2 2.05 -7.39 -22.45
CA SER A 2 1.29 -6.13 -22.53
C SER A 2 0.34 -6.01 -21.35
N ALA A 3 0.49 -4.99 -20.51
CA ALA A 3 -0.44 -4.65 -19.45
C ALA A 3 -1.87 -4.56 -20.00
N ASN A 4 -2.82 -5.22 -19.33
CA ASN A 4 -4.24 -5.16 -19.69
C ASN A 4 -4.78 -3.76 -19.35
N PRO A 5 -5.15 -2.93 -20.34
CA PRO A 5 -5.59 -1.55 -20.12
C PRO A 5 -6.96 -1.45 -19.43
N GLU A 6 -7.67 -2.57 -19.21
CA GLU A 6 -9.03 -2.62 -18.65
C GLU A 6 -9.12 -2.94 -17.14
N ARG A 7 -8.06 -2.76 -16.34
CA ARG A 7 -8.22 -2.81 -14.88
C ARG A 7 -9.00 -1.58 -14.39
N GLN A 8 -10.34 -1.65 -14.47
CA GLN A 8 -11.28 -0.69 -13.90
C GLN A 8 -11.44 -0.91 -12.39
N SER A 9 -10.39 -0.74 -11.58
CA SER A 9 -10.49 -1.05 -10.13
C SER A 9 -10.73 0.16 -9.21
N PHE A 10 -10.95 1.38 -9.72
CA PHE A 10 -11.05 2.58 -8.85
C PHE A 10 -12.18 3.56 -9.17
N ASN A 11 -13.14 3.20 -10.03
CA ASN A 11 -14.25 4.09 -10.38
C ASN A 11 -15.54 3.65 -9.68
N PHE A 12 -15.57 3.76 -8.36
CA PHE A 12 -16.76 3.44 -7.56
C PHE A 12 -17.73 4.63 -7.62
N ALA A 13 -18.74 4.55 -8.48
CA ALA A 13 -19.71 5.64 -8.70
C ALA A 13 -20.48 6.07 -7.42
N ASN A 14 -20.51 5.20 -6.39
CA ASN A 14 -21.21 5.41 -5.11
C ASN A 14 -20.29 5.18 -3.90
N GLN A 15 -19.01 5.54 -3.98
CA GLN A 15 -18.09 5.39 -2.84
C GLN A 15 -18.48 6.29 -1.66
N ASP A 16 -18.66 5.70 -0.48
CA ASP A 16 -18.72 6.44 0.78
C ASP A 16 -17.30 6.87 1.18
N TRP A 17 -16.96 8.11 0.88
CA TRP A 17 -15.65 8.69 1.18
C TRP A 17 -15.45 8.94 2.67
N ASP A 18 -16.50 9.32 3.38
CA ASP A 18 -16.44 9.59 4.82
C ASP A 18 -16.25 8.26 5.57
N GLY A 19 -16.99 7.22 5.18
CA GLY A 19 -16.76 5.86 5.66
C GLY A 19 -15.37 5.34 5.30
N TYR A 20 -14.90 5.55 4.07
CA TYR A 20 -13.54 5.17 3.66
C TYR A 20 -12.46 5.82 4.54
N VAL A 21 -12.56 7.13 4.79
CA VAL A 21 -11.62 7.84 5.67
C VAL A 21 -11.74 7.35 7.13
N LYS A 22 -12.96 7.11 7.61
CA LYS A 22 -13.23 6.71 8.99
C LYS A 22 -12.70 5.31 9.31
N TYR A 23 -12.88 4.35 8.40
CA TYR A 23 -12.63 2.93 8.66
C TYR A 23 -11.35 2.40 8.02
N ARG A 24 -10.68 3.16 7.14
CA ARG A 24 -9.37 2.76 6.63
C ARG A 24 -8.36 2.83 7.78
N PRO A 25 -7.66 1.71 8.10
CA PRO A 25 -6.68 1.71 9.17
C PRO A 25 -5.65 2.81 8.97
N ALA A 26 -5.48 3.64 10.01
CA ALA A 26 -4.34 4.55 10.06
C ALA A 26 -3.07 3.72 10.28
N TYR A 27 -1.98 4.11 9.62
CA TYR A 27 -0.70 3.44 9.84
C TYR A 27 -0.08 3.93 11.15
N PRO A 28 0.49 3.03 11.96
CA PRO A 28 1.15 3.40 13.21
C PRO A 28 2.40 4.26 12.96
N GLN A 29 2.75 5.09 13.95
CA GLN A 29 3.87 6.02 13.84
C GLN A 29 5.21 5.30 13.66
N GLU A 30 5.30 4.07 14.14
CA GLU A 30 6.44 3.20 14.02
C GLU A 30 6.78 2.93 12.55
N VAL A 31 5.79 2.66 11.67
CA VAL A 31 5.99 2.51 10.23
C VAL A 31 6.67 3.75 9.63
N TYR A 32 6.13 4.93 9.92
CA TYR A 32 6.69 6.19 9.45
C TYR A 32 8.10 6.44 10.00
N SER A 33 8.32 6.12 11.27
CA SER A 33 9.64 6.27 11.90
C SER A 33 10.69 5.36 11.28
N THR A 34 10.33 4.12 10.91
CA THR A 34 11.22 3.19 10.21
C THR A 34 11.60 3.74 8.84
N ILE A 35 10.61 4.22 8.07
CA ILE A 35 10.82 4.82 6.75
C ILE A 35 11.72 6.05 6.85
N PHE A 36 11.43 6.98 7.77
CA PHE A 36 12.22 8.19 7.90
C PHE A 36 13.64 7.93 8.43
N SER A 37 13.81 6.96 9.33
CA SER A 37 15.14 6.58 9.81
C SER A 37 15.99 6.00 8.69
N TYR A 38 15.38 5.20 7.80
CA TYR A 38 16.02 4.68 6.60
C TYR A 38 16.34 5.81 5.60
N HIS A 39 15.44 6.77 5.43
CA HIS A 39 15.68 7.95 4.60
C HIS A 39 16.87 8.77 5.12
N ASP A 40 16.91 9.02 6.43
CA ASP A 40 17.96 9.79 7.09
C ASP A 40 19.33 9.07 7.01
N SER A 41 19.36 7.73 7.12
CA SER A 41 20.61 6.95 6.99
C SER A 41 21.21 6.98 5.58
N HIS A 42 20.42 7.38 4.58
CA HIS A 42 20.82 7.56 3.19
C HIS A 42 21.04 9.02 2.80
N ASN A 43 21.09 9.92 3.79
CA ASN A 43 21.24 11.37 3.59
C ASN A 43 20.11 11.95 2.71
N GLY A 44 18.90 11.40 2.84
CA GLY A 44 17.73 11.83 2.10
C GLY A 44 17.32 13.27 2.44
N GLY A 45 16.97 14.03 1.39
CA GLY A 45 16.52 15.41 1.50
C GLY A 45 15.00 15.55 1.53
N TYR A 46 14.50 16.39 2.45
CA TYR A 46 13.08 16.64 2.68
C TYR A 46 12.48 17.78 1.84
N GLU A 47 13.04 18.11 0.67
CA GLU A 47 12.49 19.22 -0.14
C GLU A 47 11.14 18.88 -0.78
N ALA A 48 10.93 17.62 -1.13
CA ALA A 48 9.78 17.13 -1.85
C ALA A 48 9.53 15.64 -1.59
N GLY A 49 8.26 15.25 -1.48
CA GLY A 49 7.79 13.87 -1.53
C GLY A 49 6.46 13.76 -2.30
N VAL A 50 6.04 12.55 -2.65
CA VAL A 50 4.78 12.29 -3.36
C VAL A 50 4.21 10.98 -2.82
N ASP A 51 2.90 10.98 -2.63
CA ASP A 51 2.06 9.83 -2.31
C ASP A 51 1.35 9.36 -3.61
N ILE A 52 1.66 8.15 -4.07
CA ILE A 52 1.17 7.51 -5.30
C ILE A 52 0.06 6.52 -4.97
N GLY A 53 -1.04 6.59 -5.73
CA GLY A 53 -2.23 5.81 -5.40
C GLY A 53 -2.74 6.20 -4.00
N ALA A 54 -2.62 7.50 -3.69
CA ALA A 54 -2.82 8.06 -2.37
C ALA A 54 -4.26 7.90 -1.87
N GLY A 55 -5.21 7.66 -2.78
CA GLY A 55 -6.62 7.83 -2.52
C GLY A 55 -6.90 9.24 -2.01
N VAL A 56 -7.44 9.32 -0.79
CA VAL A 56 -7.71 10.59 -0.10
C VAL A 56 -6.46 11.25 0.52
N GLY A 57 -5.31 10.56 0.53
CA GLY A 57 -4.01 11.11 0.95
C GLY A 57 -3.70 11.03 2.45
N ILE A 58 -4.08 9.94 3.11
CA ILE A 58 -3.74 9.68 4.52
C ILE A 58 -2.22 9.67 4.72
N VAL A 59 -1.48 9.01 3.82
CA VAL A 59 -0.01 8.96 3.86
C VAL A 59 0.59 10.33 3.54
N GLY A 60 0.05 11.01 2.53
CA GLY A 60 0.41 12.38 2.20
C GLY A 60 0.38 13.33 3.41
N ALA A 61 -0.62 13.22 4.28
CA ALA A 61 -0.69 14.05 5.49
C ALA A 61 0.50 13.82 6.43
N GLU A 62 0.97 12.60 6.58
CA GLU A 62 2.16 12.28 7.37
C GLU A 62 3.43 12.81 6.69
N LEU A 63 3.53 12.70 5.35
CA LEU A 63 4.65 13.29 4.60
C LEU A 63 4.75 14.81 4.80
N THR A 64 3.61 15.51 4.86
CA THR A 64 3.62 16.98 5.04
C THR A 64 4.26 17.44 6.36
N LYS A 65 4.38 16.55 7.35
CA LYS A 65 5.02 16.86 8.64
C LYS A 65 6.53 17.08 8.51
N LYS A 66 7.18 16.44 7.52
CA LYS A 66 8.63 16.52 7.30
C LYS A 66 9.01 17.18 5.97
N PHE A 67 8.33 16.84 4.89
CA PHE A 67 8.66 17.34 3.56
C PHE A 67 8.17 18.77 3.33
N ALA A 68 8.98 19.62 2.70
CA ALA A 68 8.60 21.00 2.40
C ALA A 68 7.41 21.06 1.42
N HIS A 69 7.37 20.17 0.42
CA HIS A 69 6.28 20.04 -0.54
C HIS A 69 5.88 18.57 -0.68
N VAL A 70 4.58 18.29 -0.75
CA VAL A 70 4.05 16.95 -1.00
C VAL A 70 3.16 16.98 -2.23
N THR A 71 3.31 16.02 -3.14
CA THR A 71 2.32 15.83 -4.22
C THR A 71 1.48 14.60 -3.93
N ILE A 72 0.18 14.70 -4.15
CA ILE A 72 -0.76 13.60 -4.01
C ILE A 72 -1.15 13.18 -5.42
N THR A 73 -0.93 11.91 -5.78
CA THR A 73 -1.33 11.39 -7.09
C THR A 73 -2.20 10.15 -6.97
N ASP A 74 -3.26 10.13 -7.76
CA ASP A 74 -4.15 8.98 -7.89
C ASP A 74 -4.71 8.91 -9.32
N PRO A 75 -4.86 7.72 -9.92
CA PRO A 75 -5.48 7.61 -11.24
C PRO A 75 -6.96 8.02 -11.27
N ALA A 76 -7.69 7.84 -10.17
CA ALA A 76 -9.10 8.16 -10.14
C ALA A 76 -9.34 9.63 -9.78
N LYS A 77 -10.02 10.35 -10.67
CA LYS A 77 -10.37 11.76 -10.45
C LYS A 77 -11.11 12.00 -9.13
N ALA A 78 -12.00 11.08 -8.74
CA ALA A 78 -12.77 11.19 -7.50
C ALA A 78 -11.87 11.14 -6.25
N TYR A 79 -10.80 10.34 -6.25
CA TYR A 79 -9.81 10.33 -5.18
C TYR A 79 -9.04 11.64 -5.11
N VAL A 80 -8.61 12.18 -6.26
CA VAL A 80 -7.93 13.48 -6.33
C VAL A 80 -8.83 14.60 -5.81
N GLU A 81 -10.09 14.67 -6.23
CA GLU A 81 -11.07 15.66 -5.74
C GLU A 81 -11.35 15.50 -4.24
N ALA A 82 -11.34 14.27 -3.71
CA ALA A 82 -11.47 14.01 -2.28
C ALA A 82 -10.22 14.45 -1.50
N ALA A 83 -9.02 14.20 -2.04
CA ALA A 83 -7.76 14.67 -1.47
C ALA A 83 -7.70 16.21 -1.43
N GLU A 84 -8.10 16.90 -2.50
CA GLU A 84 -8.17 18.38 -2.52
C GLU A 84 -9.03 18.93 -1.36
N LYS A 85 -10.16 18.28 -1.05
CA LYS A 85 -10.99 18.63 0.11
C LYS A 85 -10.31 18.30 1.43
N PHE A 86 -9.72 17.09 1.54
CA PHE A 86 -9.03 16.63 2.75
C PHE A 86 -7.83 17.49 3.11
N PHE A 87 -7.18 18.14 2.14
CA PHE A 87 -6.03 19.01 2.35
C PHE A 87 -6.38 20.51 2.32
N ALA A 88 -7.65 20.89 2.25
CA ALA A 88 -8.06 22.30 2.15
C ALA A 88 -7.61 23.17 3.35
N GLN A 89 -7.32 22.54 4.49
CA GLN A 89 -6.76 23.18 5.70
C GLN A 89 -5.24 23.41 5.65
N TYR A 90 -4.53 22.84 4.68
CA TYR A 90 -3.09 23.00 4.53
C TYR A 90 -2.75 24.26 3.71
N PRO A 91 -1.55 24.85 3.88
CA PRO A 91 -1.09 25.92 3.01
C PRO A 91 -1.10 25.49 1.54
N LYS A 92 -1.55 26.36 0.63
CA LYS A 92 -1.72 26.04 -0.80
C LYS A 92 -0.42 25.65 -1.51
N ASP A 93 0.71 26.11 -1.00
CA ASP A 93 2.05 25.79 -1.47
C ASP A 93 2.61 24.50 -0.86
N LYS A 94 1.96 23.95 0.17
CA LYS A 94 2.41 22.73 0.86
C LYS A 94 2.10 21.46 0.06
N VAL A 95 0.97 21.45 -0.65
CA VAL A 95 0.44 20.25 -1.30
C VAL A 95 0.04 20.53 -2.75
N ALA A 96 0.47 19.66 -3.66
CA ALA A 96 0.05 19.63 -5.05
C ALA A 96 -0.75 18.36 -5.35
N PHE A 97 -1.59 18.38 -6.38
CA PHE A 97 -2.42 17.26 -6.78
C PHE A 97 -2.18 16.92 -8.24
N LEU A 98 -2.07 15.62 -8.55
CA LEU A 98 -1.97 15.12 -9.91
C LEU A 98 -2.93 13.96 -10.11
N GLN A 99 -3.70 13.99 -11.21
CA GLN A 99 -4.39 12.80 -11.68
C GLN A 99 -3.44 12.01 -12.58
N GLY A 100 -3.01 10.83 -12.15
CA GLY A 100 -2.06 10.02 -12.90
C GLY A 100 -1.78 8.66 -12.27
N LYS A 101 -1.44 7.69 -13.12
CA LYS A 101 -0.93 6.39 -12.67
C LYS A 101 0.55 6.49 -12.35
N ALA A 102 1.07 5.53 -11.60
CA ALA A 102 2.48 5.44 -11.30
C ALA A 102 3.35 5.22 -12.55
N GLU A 103 2.81 4.46 -13.51
CA GLU A 103 3.43 4.17 -14.79
C GLU A 103 3.54 5.41 -15.69
N ASP A 104 2.69 6.41 -15.45
CA ASP A 104 2.61 7.66 -16.22
C ASP A 104 3.46 8.79 -15.60
N ILE A 105 4.19 8.51 -14.51
CA ILE A 105 5.06 9.48 -13.86
C ILE A 105 6.24 9.80 -14.78
N ILE A 106 6.26 11.02 -15.32
CA ILE A 106 7.34 11.58 -16.14
C ILE A 106 8.09 12.64 -15.33
N VAL A 107 9.43 12.57 -15.35
CA VAL A 107 10.40 13.37 -14.57
C VAL A 107 10.13 14.88 -14.57
N ASP A 108 9.62 15.44 -15.67
CA ASP A 108 9.42 16.88 -15.80
C ASP A 108 8.19 17.43 -15.06
N LYS A 109 7.32 16.57 -14.50
CA LYS A 109 6.02 16.99 -13.95
C LYS A 109 5.77 16.62 -12.49
N LEU A 110 6.68 15.92 -11.81
CA LEU A 110 6.43 15.40 -10.47
C LEU A 110 7.63 15.53 -9.52
N PRO A 111 7.47 16.15 -8.34
CA PRO A 111 8.48 16.10 -7.28
C PRO A 111 8.46 14.78 -6.45
N LYS A 112 9.09 13.69 -6.91
CA LYS A 112 9.49 12.43 -6.17
C LYS A 112 8.43 11.56 -5.45
N ALA A 113 8.30 10.24 -5.67
CA ALA A 113 7.08 9.49 -5.29
C ALA A 113 7.15 8.09 -4.66
N GLU A 114 6.08 7.70 -3.91
CA GLU A 114 5.92 6.43 -3.17
C GLU A 114 4.51 5.79 -3.21
N CYS A 115 4.45 4.44 -3.10
CA CYS A 115 3.32 3.50 -2.95
C CYS A 115 2.65 2.87 -4.21
N LEU A 116 2.69 1.52 -4.28
CA LEU A 116 2.14 0.71 -5.38
C LEU A 116 1.65 -0.64 -4.89
N HIS A 117 0.34 -0.88 -4.96
CA HIS A 117 -0.22 -2.23 -4.79
C HIS A 117 -0.99 -2.71 -6.04
N TRP A 118 -1.33 -1.80 -6.97
CA TRP A 118 -2.07 -2.11 -8.21
C TRP A 118 -1.35 -1.77 -9.50
N ALA A 119 -0.17 -1.17 -9.42
CA ALA A 119 0.61 -0.83 -10.60
C ALA A 119 1.27 -2.06 -11.23
N ASP A 120 1.59 -1.93 -12.51
CA ASP A 120 2.57 -2.77 -13.15
C ASP A 120 3.95 -2.46 -12.55
N VAL A 121 4.37 -3.28 -11.59
CA VAL A 121 5.60 -3.08 -10.84
C VAL A 121 6.85 -3.16 -11.72
N ASP A 122 6.79 -3.84 -12.89
CA ASP A 122 7.89 -3.87 -13.85
C ASP A 122 8.06 -2.52 -14.57
N VAL A 123 6.97 -1.79 -14.74
CA VAL A 123 6.98 -0.44 -15.35
C VAL A 123 7.21 0.63 -14.29
N ALA A 124 6.64 0.46 -13.10
CA ALA A 124 6.59 1.52 -12.11
C ALA A 124 7.89 1.67 -11.31
N THR A 125 8.62 0.58 -11.01
CA THR A 125 9.89 0.71 -10.27
C THR A 125 10.96 1.52 -11.01
N PRO A 126 11.21 1.38 -12.33
CA PRO A 126 12.16 2.28 -13.01
C PRO A 126 11.64 3.74 -13.05
N ARG A 127 10.33 3.96 -13.17
CA ARG A 127 9.75 5.33 -13.15
C ARG A 127 9.88 6.02 -11.80
N ILE A 128 9.74 5.27 -10.71
CA ILE A 128 9.99 5.79 -9.37
C ILE A 128 11.48 6.12 -9.21
N ALA A 129 12.39 5.27 -9.68
CA ALA A 129 13.81 5.57 -9.62
C ALA A 129 14.15 6.87 -10.38
N ASP A 130 13.57 7.08 -11.56
CA ASP A 130 13.80 8.27 -12.41
C ASP A 130 13.48 9.60 -11.70
N ILE A 131 12.53 9.61 -10.76
CA ILE A 131 12.12 10.83 -10.05
C ILE A 131 12.82 11.01 -8.71
N LEU A 132 13.46 9.97 -8.16
CA LEU A 132 14.19 10.09 -6.89
C LEU A 132 15.49 10.87 -7.11
N LYS A 133 15.78 11.78 -6.18
CA LYS A 133 17.14 12.35 -6.09
C LYS A 133 18.07 11.29 -5.49
N SER A 134 19.38 11.50 -5.65
CA SER A 134 20.37 10.75 -4.85
C SER A 134 20.05 10.84 -3.36
N GLY A 135 20.07 9.70 -2.67
CA GLY A 135 19.64 9.56 -1.28
C GLY A 135 18.12 9.52 -1.08
N GLY A 136 17.32 9.61 -2.15
CA GLY A 136 15.87 9.45 -2.11
C GLY A 136 15.46 8.03 -1.71
N THR A 137 14.28 7.91 -1.11
CA THR A 137 13.73 6.63 -0.66
C THR A 137 12.44 6.35 -1.41
N PHE A 138 12.23 5.07 -1.71
CA PHE A 138 10.92 4.54 -2.01
C PHE A 138 10.50 3.60 -0.88
N ALA A 139 9.35 3.86 -0.30
CA ALA A 139 8.66 2.97 0.63
C ALA A 139 7.33 2.50 0.03
N GLY A 140 7.10 1.20 0.10
CA GLY A 140 5.84 0.57 -0.25
C GLY A 140 5.48 -0.45 0.82
N TRP A 141 4.22 -0.45 1.25
CA TRP A 141 3.71 -1.41 2.21
C TRP A 141 2.25 -1.74 1.90
N LEU A 142 1.80 -2.86 2.45
CA LEU A 142 0.40 -3.28 2.44
C LEU A 142 0.04 -3.89 3.78
N TYR A 143 -1.25 -3.98 4.05
CA TYR A 143 -1.80 -4.68 5.19
C TYR A 143 -2.87 -5.66 4.71
N GLY A 144 -3.03 -6.75 5.45
CA GLY A 144 -4.16 -7.67 5.32
C GLY A 144 -5.19 -7.42 6.42
N VAL A 145 -6.35 -8.06 6.29
CA VAL A 145 -7.35 -8.12 7.37
C VAL A 145 -7.35 -9.54 7.90
N LEU A 146 -7.06 -9.68 9.20
CA LEU A 146 -7.20 -10.94 9.92
C LEU A 146 -8.36 -10.81 10.90
N PRO A 147 -9.49 -11.49 10.68
CA PRO A 147 -10.53 -11.56 11.69
C PRO A 147 -10.00 -12.26 12.94
N LEU A 148 -10.21 -11.69 14.12
CA LEU A 148 -9.85 -12.32 15.39
C LEU A 148 -11.12 -12.76 16.12
N LEU A 149 -11.11 -13.99 16.64
CA LEU A 149 -12.12 -14.50 17.56
C LEU A 149 -11.44 -14.77 18.90
N ASP A 150 -12.04 -14.30 20.00
CA ASP A 150 -11.43 -14.36 21.33
C ASP A 150 -11.06 -15.80 21.72
N GLU A 151 -9.76 -16.07 21.77
CA GLU A 151 -9.20 -17.41 21.99
C GLU A 151 -9.43 -17.93 23.42
N ARG A 152 -9.93 -17.08 24.32
CA ARG A 152 -10.14 -17.42 25.74
C ARG A 152 -11.45 -18.16 25.99
N ASP A 153 -12.36 -18.22 25.01
CA ASP A 153 -13.64 -18.92 25.13
C ASP A 153 -13.64 -20.26 24.35
N PRO A 154 -13.69 -21.41 25.03
CA PRO A 154 -13.71 -22.72 24.37
C PRO A 154 -14.96 -22.97 23.51
N VAL A 155 -16.08 -22.26 23.75
CA VAL A 155 -17.27 -22.30 22.88
C VAL A 155 -16.98 -21.65 21.52
N LEU A 156 -16.05 -20.70 21.47
CA LEU A 156 -15.66 -20.02 20.24
C LEU A 156 -14.69 -20.83 19.38
N ALA A 157 -14.09 -21.92 19.89
CA ALA A 157 -13.16 -22.73 19.10
C ALA A 157 -13.84 -23.42 17.90
N GLU A 158 -15.05 -23.98 18.09
CA GLU A 158 -15.83 -24.56 16.99
C GLU A 158 -16.42 -23.48 16.08
N ALA A 159 -16.86 -22.36 16.67
CA ALA A 159 -17.35 -21.20 15.92
C ALA A 159 -16.26 -20.58 15.03
N ARG A 160 -14.99 -20.69 15.44
CA ARG A 160 -13.83 -20.16 14.72
C ARG A 160 -13.58 -20.86 13.40
N GLU A 161 -13.58 -22.19 13.40
CA GLU A 161 -13.38 -22.95 12.16
C GLU A 161 -14.52 -22.68 11.18
N VAL A 162 -15.77 -22.61 11.66
CA VAL A 162 -16.93 -22.24 10.85
C VAL A 162 -16.82 -20.81 10.34
N PHE A 163 -16.39 -19.87 11.17
CA PHE A 163 -16.23 -18.48 10.79
C PHE A 163 -15.17 -18.32 9.69
N TYR A 164 -13.99 -18.93 9.84
CA TYR A 164 -12.94 -18.84 8.84
C TYR A 164 -13.34 -19.53 7.53
N ASP A 165 -14.05 -20.67 7.57
CA ASP A 165 -14.61 -21.31 6.37
C ASP A 165 -15.62 -20.39 5.64
N ILE A 166 -16.48 -19.70 6.39
CA ILE A 166 -17.41 -18.71 5.81
C ILE A 166 -16.63 -17.51 5.22
N TYR A 167 -15.63 -17.00 5.95
CA TYR A 167 -14.81 -15.86 5.54
C TYR A 167 -14.01 -16.17 4.27
N GLU A 168 -13.40 -17.34 4.18
CA GLU A 168 -12.70 -17.81 2.97
C GLU A 168 -13.65 -17.90 1.78
N LYS A 169 -14.82 -18.54 1.94
CA LYS A 169 -15.84 -18.61 0.87
C LYS A 169 -16.35 -17.23 0.44
N MET A 170 -16.51 -16.31 1.38
CA MET A 170 -16.90 -14.93 1.10
C MET A 170 -15.81 -14.22 0.29
N ILE A 171 -14.54 -14.37 0.67
CA ILE A 171 -13.40 -13.81 -0.07
C ILE A 171 -13.34 -14.39 -1.49
N GLU A 172 -13.52 -15.70 -1.66
CA GLU A 172 -13.54 -16.34 -2.97
C GLU A 172 -14.67 -15.81 -3.87
N GLU A 173 -15.89 -15.74 -3.33
CA GLU A 173 -17.06 -15.24 -4.05
C GLU A 173 -16.87 -13.76 -4.44
N TYR A 174 -16.37 -12.92 -3.53
CA TYR A 174 -16.13 -11.51 -3.81
C TYR A 174 -14.97 -11.31 -4.80
N GLY A 175 -13.86 -12.02 -4.60
CA GLY A 175 -12.70 -11.99 -5.48
C GLY A 175 -13.05 -12.38 -6.91
N SER A 176 -13.90 -13.41 -7.09
CA SER A 176 -14.35 -13.87 -8.41
C SER A 176 -15.16 -12.82 -9.20
N LYS A 177 -15.81 -11.88 -8.49
CA LYS A 177 -16.57 -10.77 -9.09
C LYS A 177 -15.70 -9.59 -9.51
N ILE A 178 -14.51 -9.46 -8.91
CA ILE A 178 -13.56 -8.38 -9.21
C ILE A 178 -12.68 -8.79 -10.39
N GLU A 179 -12.00 -9.93 -10.27
CA GLU A 179 -11.10 -10.43 -11.30
C GLU A 179 -10.92 -11.95 -11.19
N LYS A 180 -10.40 -12.55 -12.26
CA LYS A 180 -9.95 -13.94 -12.21
C LYS A 180 -8.73 -14.03 -11.29
N GLN A 181 -8.81 -14.91 -10.28
CA GLN A 181 -7.73 -15.13 -9.32
C GLN A 181 -6.68 -16.11 -9.90
N ASP A 182 -5.81 -15.58 -10.78
CA ASP A 182 -4.66 -16.30 -11.33
C ASP A 182 -3.33 -15.62 -10.94
N GLU A 183 -2.19 -16.13 -11.44
CA GLU A 183 -0.86 -15.63 -11.09
C GLU A 183 -0.66 -14.14 -11.41
N ASP A 184 -1.44 -13.57 -12.33
CA ASP A 184 -1.35 -12.16 -12.70
C ASP A 184 -2.36 -11.28 -11.94
N SER A 185 -3.20 -11.85 -11.09
CA SER A 185 -4.19 -11.11 -10.27
C SER A 185 -3.54 -10.16 -9.25
N GLY A 186 -4.31 -9.17 -8.78
CA GLY A 186 -3.96 -8.35 -7.63
C GLY A 186 -3.94 -9.14 -6.33
N GLY A 187 -4.82 -10.13 -6.18
CA GLY A 187 -4.77 -11.09 -5.07
C GLY A 187 -3.42 -11.81 -4.98
N ALA A 188 -2.90 -12.27 -6.13
CA ALA A 188 -1.57 -12.88 -6.20
C ALA A 188 -0.42 -11.91 -5.92
N ALA A 189 -0.58 -10.62 -6.27
CA ALA A 189 0.36 -9.57 -5.89
C ALA A 189 0.36 -9.30 -4.39
N MET A 190 -0.81 -9.27 -3.75
CA MET A 190 -0.93 -9.11 -2.30
C MET A 190 -0.29 -10.29 -1.57
N ASN A 191 -0.58 -11.53 -1.99
CA ASN A 191 0.04 -12.74 -1.43
C ASN A 191 1.57 -12.76 -1.60
N ALA A 192 2.10 -12.09 -2.63
CA ALA A 192 3.54 -11.96 -2.83
C ALA A 192 4.20 -10.92 -1.92
N ARG A 193 3.45 -10.16 -1.10
CA ARG A 193 4.02 -9.26 -0.07
C ARG A 193 5.04 -8.25 -0.63
N LEU A 194 4.77 -7.76 -1.85
CA LEU A 194 5.66 -6.91 -2.65
C LEU A 194 6.97 -7.58 -3.12
N ASP A 195 7.23 -8.84 -2.80
CA ASP A 195 8.39 -9.59 -3.30
C ASP A 195 8.38 -9.72 -4.82
N ASN A 196 7.23 -9.55 -5.48
CA ASN A 196 7.11 -9.51 -6.93
C ASN A 196 7.59 -8.18 -7.57
N MET A 197 7.98 -7.17 -6.77
CA MET A 197 8.54 -5.91 -7.26
C MET A 197 10.02 -6.06 -7.63
N PRO A 198 10.45 -5.70 -8.85
CA PRO A 198 11.85 -5.76 -9.25
C PRO A 198 12.60 -4.48 -8.86
N PHE A 199 13.79 -4.64 -8.27
CA PHE A 199 14.73 -3.56 -8.02
C PHE A 199 16.06 -3.87 -8.71
N ASP A 200 16.35 -3.17 -9.81
CA ASP A 200 17.63 -3.30 -10.52
C ASP A 200 18.80 -2.83 -9.65
N ALA A 201 19.79 -3.71 -9.42
CA ALA A 201 20.89 -3.47 -8.49
C ALA A 201 21.86 -2.35 -8.93
N LEU A 202 21.84 -1.91 -10.19
CA LEU A 202 22.61 -0.74 -10.64
C LEU A 202 21.93 0.57 -10.26
N THR A 203 20.62 0.53 -10.01
CA THR A 203 19.78 1.69 -9.74
C THR A 203 19.42 1.78 -8.25
N TRP A 204 19.04 0.65 -7.66
CA TRP A 204 18.61 0.52 -6.26
C TRP A 204 19.75 -0.07 -5.44
N THR A 205 20.46 0.79 -4.72
CA THR A 205 21.73 0.44 -4.07
C THR A 205 21.60 -0.11 -2.65
N ASP A 206 20.46 0.16 -2.00
CA ASP A 206 20.07 -0.47 -0.74
C ASP A 206 18.57 -0.74 -0.79
N VAL A 207 18.19 -2.00 -0.57
CA VAL A 207 16.81 -2.48 -0.64
C VAL A 207 16.55 -3.36 0.57
N ARG A 208 15.58 -2.94 1.37
CA ARG A 208 15.13 -3.66 2.56
C ARG A 208 13.68 -4.09 2.38
N ARG A 209 13.43 -5.38 2.59
CA ARG A 209 12.10 -5.97 2.62
C ARG A 209 11.82 -6.44 4.02
N ILE A 210 10.79 -5.88 4.62
CA ILE A 210 10.40 -6.17 5.97
C ILE A 210 9.09 -6.93 5.92
N HIS A 211 9.08 -8.17 6.41
CA HIS A 211 7.87 -8.97 6.48
C HIS A 211 7.40 -9.14 7.93
N THR A 212 6.07 -9.13 8.10
CA THR A 212 5.37 -9.47 9.34
C THR A 212 4.36 -10.59 9.07
N ASN A 213 4.03 -11.39 10.09
CA ASN A 213 3.02 -12.44 9.99
C ASN A 213 3.26 -13.43 8.83
N ASN A 214 4.49 -13.91 8.66
CA ASN A 214 4.91 -14.75 7.51
C ASN A 214 4.14 -16.08 7.37
N GLY A 215 3.49 -16.54 8.44
CA GLY A 215 2.67 -17.75 8.43
C GLY A 215 1.25 -17.58 7.86
N ALA A 216 0.78 -16.35 7.64
CA ALA A 216 -0.57 -16.07 7.17
C ALA A 216 -0.59 -15.66 5.68
N PRO A 217 -1.65 -15.96 4.91
CA PRO A 217 -1.84 -15.33 3.61
C PRO A 217 -2.16 -13.83 3.78
N MET A 218 -1.71 -12.98 2.84
CA MET A 218 -2.09 -11.55 2.85
C MET A 218 -3.51 -11.33 2.32
N ALA A 219 -3.94 -12.12 1.34
CA ALA A 219 -5.26 -12.04 0.72
C ALA A 219 -6.08 -13.31 0.95
N SER A 220 -5.60 -14.46 0.45
CA SER A 220 -6.25 -15.75 0.64
C SER A 220 -5.25 -16.89 0.48
N SER A 221 -5.39 -17.94 1.28
CA SER A 221 -4.62 -19.19 1.20
C SER A 221 -4.89 -19.96 -0.10
N ASN A 222 -6.07 -19.78 -0.69
CA ASN A 222 -6.50 -20.50 -1.90
C ASN A 222 -6.13 -19.78 -3.21
N TRP A 223 -5.58 -18.55 -3.12
CA TRP A 223 -5.16 -17.79 -4.28
C TRP A 223 -3.68 -17.98 -4.57
N PRO A 224 -3.25 -17.92 -5.85
CA PRO A 224 -1.84 -18.04 -6.18
C PRO A 224 -1.02 -16.88 -5.59
N THR A 225 0.31 -17.03 -5.62
CA THR A 225 1.26 -16.00 -5.21
C THR A 225 2.11 -15.62 -6.42
N ARG A 226 2.23 -14.32 -6.72
CA ARG A 226 3.12 -13.86 -7.79
C ARG A 226 4.56 -14.27 -7.50
N LYS A 227 5.27 -14.62 -8.56
CA LYS A 227 6.69 -15.01 -8.44
C LYS A 227 7.50 -13.89 -7.82
N SER A 228 8.27 -14.25 -6.79
CA SER A 228 9.24 -13.37 -6.17
C SER A 228 10.33 -12.95 -7.16
N LYS A 229 10.74 -11.69 -7.07
CA LYS A 229 11.82 -11.03 -7.81
C LYS A 229 12.90 -10.48 -6.88
N VAL A 230 12.91 -10.93 -5.62
CA VAL A 230 13.98 -10.61 -4.66
C VAL A 230 15.31 -11.11 -5.21
N SER A 231 16.30 -10.22 -5.28
CA SER A 231 17.65 -10.50 -5.74
C SER A 231 18.64 -10.68 -4.57
N GLU A 232 19.82 -11.25 -4.83
CA GLU A 232 20.83 -11.57 -3.79
C GLU A 232 21.37 -10.35 -3.03
N GLY A 233 21.23 -9.14 -3.60
CA GLY A 233 21.67 -7.89 -2.96
C GLY A 233 20.65 -7.27 -2.00
N GLU A 234 19.44 -7.82 -1.93
CA GLU A 234 18.36 -7.29 -1.10
C GLU A 234 18.37 -7.94 0.28
N SER A 235 18.08 -7.17 1.32
CA SER A 235 17.85 -7.71 2.66
C SER A 235 16.38 -8.09 2.83
N VAL A 236 16.14 -9.30 3.31
CA VAL A 236 14.81 -9.77 3.72
C VAL A 236 14.84 -9.99 5.23
N GLU A 237 14.08 -9.17 5.94
CA GLU A 237 14.04 -9.09 7.38
C GLU A 237 12.66 -9.52 7.89
N ILE A 238 12.65 -10.16 9.05
CA ILE A 238 11.43 -10.41 9.80
C ILE A 238 11.37 -9.33 10.87
N PHE A 239 10.25 -8.62 10.97
CA PHE A 239 10.09 -7.64 12.03
C PHE A 239 9.92 -8.35 13.37
N GLU A 240 10.68 -7.94 14.39
CA GLU A 240 10.62 -8.56 15.72
C GLU A 240 9.26 -8.34 16.42
N ASP A 241 8.60 -7.21 16.12
CA ASP A 241 7.24 -6.91 16.57
C ASP A 241 6.22 -7.22 15.46
N GLU A 242 5.69 -8.44 15.46
CA GLU A 242 4.69 -8.88 14.47
C GLU A 242 3.40 -8.04 14.50
N HIS A 243 3.20 -7.25 15.57
CA HIS A 243 2.06 -6.38 15.76
C HIS A 243 2.27 -4.96 15.27
N LEU A 244 3.45 -4.62 14.73
CA LEU A 244 3.80 -3.25 14.33
C LEU A 244 2.73 -2.62 13.43
N ILE A 245 2.15 -3.37 12.50
CA ILE A 245 1.15 -2.88 11.54
C ILE A 245 -0.25 -3.47 11.84
N SER A 246 -0.45 -4.01 13.04
CA SER A 246 -1.74 -4.55 13.48
C SER A 246 -2.52 -3.49 14.27
N HIS A 247 -3.80 -3.36 13.94
CA HIS A 247 -4.75 -2.58 14.71
C HIS A 247 -5.96 -3.46 14.98
N ASP A 248 -6.12 -3.88 16.24
CA ASP A 248 -7.29 -4.64 16.65
C ASP A 248 -8.49 -3.69 16.72
N ALA A 249 -9.52 -4.00 15.94
CA ALA A 249 -10.79 -3.29 15.93
C ALA A 249 -11.91 -4.26 16.34
N ASP A 250 -12.70 -3.87 17.34
CA ASP A 250 -13.86 -4.64 17.78
C ASP A 250 -15.14 -4.25 17.00
N TYR A 251 -16.25 -4.92 17.29
CA TYR A 251 -17.55 -4.61 16.68
C TYR A 251 -17.99 -3.16 16.92
N ASN A 252 -17.67 -2.58 18.09
CA ASN A 252 -18.07 -1.21 18.41
C ASN A 252 -17.32 -0.20 17.53
N TYR A 253 -16.05 -0.46 17.20
CA TYR A 253 -15.30 0.36 16.25
C TYR A 253 -15.98 0.43 14.88
N LEU A 254 -16.59 -0.67 14.42
CA LEU A 254 -17.28 -0.74 13.13
C LEU A 254 -18.64 -0.02 13.14
N GLU A 255 -19.40 -0.13 14.22
CA GLU A 255 -20.69 0.58 14.40
C GLU A 255 -20.51 2.10 14.54
N GLY A 256 -19.33 2.53 15.03
CA GLY A 256 -18.90 3.92 15.04
C GLY A 256 -19.41 4.74 16.20
#